data_AF-A0A930XED7-F1
#
_entry.id   AF-A0A930XED7-F1
#
_cell.length_a   1.000
_cell.length_b   1.000
_cell.length_c   1.000
_cell.angle_alpha   90.00
_cell.angle_beta   90.00
_cell.angle_gamma   90.00
#
_symmetry.space_group_name_H-M   'P 1'
#
loop_
_entity.id
_entity.type
_entity.pdbx_description
1 polymer ?
#
loop_
_entity_poly.entity_id
_entity_poly.type
_entity_poly.pdbx_seq_one_letter_code
_entity_poly.pdbx_strand_id
1 'polypeptide(L)'
;MKKSLVKIITVFLMSMGGIGLVGGGFFLSRALDQRQENQIVKDTGRYQEVRSRLWLNKAQINHFPTEIPTDATEIRFVYSPGYMQGGNVLQLRMKQPQTRIDYLIAKYRQAAKYKFRGGNTNEHIEKPNGVPTTFFHTSDDATDNTFPFDYEILVLGASDRGSKDFKWNHGDSYGVAINRRTSEIVYWAEEW
;
A
#
# COMPACT_ATOMS: atom_id res chain seq x y z
N MET A 1 -34.19 32.61 48.89
CA MET A 1 -33.28 32.96 47.76
C MET A 1 -31.95 32.19 47.75
N LYS A 2 -31.24 31.98 48.88
CA LYS A 2 -29.90 31.34 48.90
C LYS A 2 -29.83 29.87 48.39
N LYS A 3 -30.85 29.04 48.63
CA LYS A 3 -30.84 27.60 48.25
C LYS A 3 -31.00 27.34 46.73
N SER A 4 -31.61 28.28 45.99
CA SER A 4 -31.84 28.14 44.54
C SER A 4 -30.55 28.42 43.75
N LEU A 5 -29.79 29.43 44.18
CA LEU A 5 -28.53 29.82 43.54
C LEU A 5 -27.46 28.72 43.60
N VAL A 6 -27.36 28.02 44.74
CA VAL A 6 -26.41 26.91 44.92
C VAL A 6 -26.75 25.75 43.98
N LYS A 7 -28.02 25.40 43.80
CA LYS A 7 -28.43 24.34 42.87
C LYS A 7 -28.11 24.68 41.42
N ILE A 8 -28.31 25.93 41.00
CA ILE A 8 -28.00 26.38 39.63
C ILE A 8 -26.50 26.33 39.36
N ILE A 9 -25.67 26.78 40.31
CA ILE A 9 -24.21 26.75 40.21
C ILE A 9 -23.69 25.30 40.15
N THR A 10 -24.24 24.40 40.96
CA THR A 10 -23.85 22.98 40.95
C THR A 10 -24.18 22.28 39.64
N VAL A 11 -25.36 22.53 39.05
CA VAL A 11 -25.74 21.96 37.74
C VAL A 11 -24.86 22.50 36.63
N PHE A 12 -24.48 23.78 36.67
CA PHE A 12 -23.60 24.40 35.68
C PHE A 12 -22.15 23.88 35.76
N LEU A 13 -21.65 23.61 36.97
CA LEU A 13 -20.31 23.02 37.17
C LEU A 13 -20.25 21.55 36.73
N MET A 14 -21.31 20.78 36.97
CA MET A 14 -21.39 19.38 36.52
C MET A 14 -21.49 19.27 34.99
N SER A 15 -22.17 20.19 34.32
CA SER A 15 -22.28 20.19 32.86
C SER A 15 -20.98 20.64 32.16
N MET A 16 -20.25 21.61 32.72
CA MET A 16 -18.95 22.02 32.16
C MET A 16 -17.85 20.96 32.34
N GLY A 17 -17.87 20.20 33.45
CA GLY A 17 -16.93 19.10 33.67
C GLY A 17 -17.07 17.95 32.66
N GLY A 18 -18.30 17.64 32.24
CA GLY A 18 -18.57 16.61 31.23
C GLY A 18 -18.13 17.00 29.81
N ILE A 19 -18.34 18.25 29.41
CA ILE A 19 -17.97 18.73 28.07
C ILE A 19 -16.44 18.82 27.91
N GLY A 20 -15.71 19.23 28.96
CA GLY A 20 -14.25 19.28 28.96
C GLY A 20 -13.57 17.91 28.85
N LEU A 21 -14.12 16.87 29.48
CA LEU A 21 -13.57 15.51 29.44
C LEU A 21 -13.84 14.81 28.10
N VAL A 22 -15.05 14.95 27.55
CA VAL A 22 -15.40 14.33 26.26
C VAL A 22 -14.74 15.08 25.10
N GLY A 23 -14.74 16.42 25.12
CA GLY A 23 -14.07 17.24 24.11
C GLY A 23 -12.55 17.08 24.16
N GLY A 24 -11.94 17.25 25.35
CA GLY A 24 -10.49 17.13 25.53
C GLY A 24 -9.96 15.74 25.19
N GLY A 25 -10.69 14.68 25.59
CA GLY A 25 -10.35 13.29 25.24
C GLY A 25 -10.43 13.03 23.73
N PHE A 26 -11.49 13.51 23.06
CA PHE A 26 -11.65 13.39 21.62
C PHE A 26 -10.60 14.17 20.81
N PHE A 27 -10.24 15.38 21.24
CA PHE A 27 -9.19 16.17 20.57
C PHE A 27 -7.79 15.59 20.82
N LEU A 28 -7.51 15.06 22.02
CA LEU A 28 -6.23 14.41 22.32
C LEU A 28 -6.08 13.07 21.59
N SER A 29 -7.12 12.24 21.54
CA SER A 29 -7.11 11.00 20.77
C SER A 29 -6.93 11.28 19.27
N ARG A 30 -7.61 12.28 18.73
CA ARG A 30 -7.45 12.68 17.32
C ARG A 30 -6.06 13.24 17.02
N ALA A 31 -5.45 13.99 17.95
CA ALA A 31 -4.10 14.54 17.79
C ALA A 31 -3.00 13.47 17.90
N LEU A 32 -3.23 12.40 18.67
CA LEU A 32 -2.34 11.25 18.78
C LEU A 32 -2.47 10.30 17.57
N ASP A 33 -3.69 10.01 17.11
CA ASP A 33 -3.95 9.21 15.89
C ASP A 33 -3.42 9.89 14.62
N GLN A 34 -3.48 11.22 14.52
CA GLN A 34 -3.10 11.96 13.31
C GLN A 34 -1.59 11.99 13.01
N ARG A 35 -0.71 11.60 13.95
CA ARG A 35 0.74 11.84 13.80
C ARG A 35 1.56 10.70 13.19
N GLN A 36 1.03 9.48 13.03
CA GLN A 36 1.91 8.36 12.62
C GLN A 36 1.36 7.37 11.59
N GLU A 37 0.05 7.19 11.43
CA GLU A 37 -0.45 5.99 10.72
C GLU A 37 -0.90 6.19 9.26
N ASN A 38 -1.06 7.43 8.77
CA ASN A 38 -1.74 7.67 7.47
C ASN A 38 -0.90 8.40 6.41
N GLN A 39 0.42 8.45 6.56
CA GLN A 39 1.28 9.14 5.58
C GLN A 39 1.90 8.17 4.58
N ILE A 40 1.89 8.56 3.30
CA ILE A 40 2.65 7.85 2.26
C ILE A 40 4.14 7.91 2.62
N VAL A 41 4.75 6.75 2.76
CA VAL A 41 6.18 6.58 3.05
C VAL A 41 6.92 6.35 1.75
N LYS A 42 7.84 7.26 1.42
CA LYS A 42 8.74 7.11 0.26
C LYS A 42 10.21 6.88 0.63
N ASP A 43 10.52 6.97 1.92
CA ASP A 43 11.87 6.79 2.45
C ASP A 43 12.30 5.32 2.37
N THR A 44 13.35 5.04 1.59
CA THR A 44 13.91 3.70 1.42
C THR A 44 14.52 3.14 2.71
N GLY A 45 14.97 4.00 3.63
CA GLY A 45 15.47 3.58 4.95
C GLY A 45 14.40 2.93 5.81
N ARG A 46 13.11 3.19 5.52
CA ARG A 46 11.97 2.58 6.22
C ARG A 46 11.49 1.28 5.60
N TYR A 47 12.12 0.81 4.52
CA TYR A 47 11.73 -0.42 3.84
C TYR A 47 11.64 -1.61 4.80
N GLN A 48 12.67 -1.82 5.63
CA GLN A 48 12.73 -2.96 6.54
C GLN A 48 11.66 -2.88 7.62
N GLU A 49 11.38 -1.67 8.14
CA GLU A 49 10.29 -1.41 9.08
C GLU A 49 8.93 -1.77 8.44
N VAL A 50 8.66 -1.25 7.24
CA VAL A 50 7.38 -1.49 6.56
C VAL A 50 7.18 -2.98 6.27
N ARG A 51 8.18 -3.63 5.68
CA ARG A 51 8.13 -5.06 5.33
C ARG A 51 7.96 -5.94 6.57
N SER A 52 8.70 -5.65 7.65
CA SER A 52 8.71 -6.50 8.84
C SER A 52 7.55 -6.24 9.79
N ARG A 53 7.05 -5.00 9.90
CA ARG A 53 6.06 -4.61 10.92
C ARG A 53 4.75 -4.11 10.34
N LEU A 54 4.79 -3.21 9.36
CA LEU A 54 3.58 -2.46 8.95
C LEU A 54 2.67 -3.25 8.00
N TRP A 55 3.23 -4.05 7.08
CA TRP A 55 2.42 -4.92 6.23
C TRP A 55 1.98 -6.17 7.00
N LEU A 56 0.68 -6.33 7.28
CA LEU A 56 0.19 -7.38 8.18
C LEU A 56 0.24 -8.77 7.54
N ASN A 57 -0.22 -8.91 6.30
CA ASN A 57 -0.27 -10.20 5.63
C ASN A 57 1.07 -10.57 4.99
N LYS A 58 1.93 -11.27 5.74
CA LYS A 58 3.28 -11.65 5.27
C LYS A 58 3.27 -12.53 4.02
N ALA A 59 2.23 -13.32 3.80
CA ALA A 59 2.16 -14.21 2.63
C ALA A 59 2.18 -13.42 1.30
N GLN A 60 1.55 -12.25 1.27
CA GLN A 60 1.50 -11.38 0.09
C GLN A 60 2.82 -10.68 -0.22
N ILE A 61 3.76 -10.61 0.74
CA ILE A 61 5.05 -9.91 0.57
C ILE A 61 6.25 -10.85 0.67
N ASN A 62 6.04 -12.16 0.68
CA ASN A 62 7.11 -13.14 0.72
C ASN A 62 8.04 -13.08 -0.52
N HIS A 63 7.55 -12.56 -1.64
CA HIS A 63 8.36 -12.34 -2.84
C HIS A 63 9.25 -11.10 -2.78
N PHE A 64 8.99 -10.17 -1.86
CA PHE A 64 9.89 -9.05 -1.61
C PHE A 64 11.20 -9.53 -1.00
N PRO A 65 12.34 -8.95 -1.38
CA PRO A 65 13.61 -9.28 -0.75
C PRO A 65 13.55 -8.97 0.76
N THR A 66 14.31 -9.67 1.60
CA THR A 66 14.25 -9.40 3.06
C THR A 66 14.90 -8.05 3.40
N GLU A 67 15.95 -7.72 2.67
CA GLU A 67 16.69 -6.45 2.71
C GLU A 67 16.90 -5.98 1.28
N ILE A 68 17.09 -4.68 1.09
CA ILE A 68 17.45 -4.15 -0.23
C ILE A 68 18.86 -4.68 -0.56
N PRO A 69 19.06 -5.38 -1.70
CA PRO A 69 20.36 -5.90 -2.08
C PRO A 69 21.41 -4.79 -2.16
N THR A 70 22.63 -5.05 -1.68
CA THR A 70 23.71 -4.05 -1.62
C THR A 70 24.20 -3.58 -2.99
N ASP A 71 23.96 -4.39 -4.02
CA ASP A 71 24.26 -4.12 -5.41
C ASP A 71 23.09 -3.48 -6.18
N ALA A 72 21.98 -3.17 -5.50
CA ALA A 72 20.84 -2.50 -6.09
C ALA A 72 21.10 -1.01 -6.28
N THR A 73 20.64 -0.47 -7.40
CA THR A 73 20.73 0.96 -7.73
C THR A 73 19.36 1.51 -8.11
N GLU A 74 19.25 2.85 -8.21
CA GLU A 74 18.00 3.54 -8.60
C GLU A 74 16.78 3.09 -7.78
N ILE A 75 16.98 2.95 -6.47
CA ILE A 75 15.95 2.45 -5.55
C ILE A 75 14.85 3.51 -5.41
N ARG A 76 13.60 3.07 -5.53
CA ARG A 76 12.39 3.84 -5.24
C ARG A 76 11.47 2.98 -4.39
N PHE A 77 10.88 3.59 -3.37
CA PHE A 77 10.01 2.89 -2.43
C PHE A 77 8.74 3.71 -2.22
N VAL A 78 7.60 3.02 -2.14
CA VAL A 78 6.32 3.59 -1.76
C VAL A 78 5.61 2.61 -0.84
N TYR A 79 5.17 3.10 0.30
CA TYR A 79 4.16 2.46 1.13
C TYR A 79 3.05 3.45 1.44
N SER A 80 1.82 3.09 1.10
CA SER A 80 0.63 3.87 1.43
C SER A 80 -0.27 3.01 2.30
N PRO A 81 -0.38 3.29 3.61
CA PRO A 81 -1.45 2.72 4.43
C PRO A 81 -2.80 3.24 3.93
N GLY A 82 -3.73 2.34 3.65
CA GLY A 82 -5.05 2.66 3.10
C GLY A 82 -5.88 3.45 4.11
N TYR A 83 -6.22 4.69 3.75
CA TYR A 83 -7.15 5.53 4.51
C TYR A 83 -8.20 6.12 3.55
N MET A 84 -9.47 6.14 3.97
CA MET A 84 -10.63 6.68 3.23
C MET A 84 -10.79 6.14 1.79
N GLN A 85 -11.25 4.90 1.69
CA GLN A 85 -11.57 4.18 0.43
C GLN A 85 -10.39 3.85 -0.49
N GLY A 86 -9.17 4.25 -0.15
CA GLY A 86 -7.95 3.79 -0.83
C GLY A 86 -7.39 2.50 -0.23
N GLY A 87 -6.92 1.60 -1.09
CA GLY A 87 -6.24 0.37 -0.67
C GLY A 87 -4.84 0.59 -0.07
N ASN A 88 -4.33 -0.42 0.62
CA ASN A 88 -2.93 -0.51 1.03
C ASN A 88 -2.06 -0.73 -0.20
N VAL A 89 -0.98 0.03 -0.33
CA VAL A 89 0.00 -0.11 -1.43
C VAL A 89 1.39 -0.31 -0.85
N LEU A 90 2.11 -1.29 -1.38
CA LEU A 90 3.54 -1.47 -1.16
C LEU A 90 4.24 -1.68 -2.49
N GLN A 91 5.18 -0.79 -2.86
CA GLN A 91 6.04 -0.94 -4.01
C GLN A 91 7.51 -0.69 -3.69
N LEU A 92 8.38 -1.58 -4.19
CA LEU A 92 9.83 -1.41 -4.19
C LEU A 92 10.32 -1.59 -5.62
N ARG A 93 10.87 -0.52 -6.21
CA ARG A 93 11.52 -0.51 -7.52
C ARG A 93 13.02 -0.38 -7.34
N MET A 94 13.78 -1.14 -8.11
CA MET A 94 15.24 -1.04 -8.13
C MET A 94 15.81 -1.66 -9.40
N LYS A 95 17.01 -1.23 -9.76
CA LYS A 95 17.87 -1.91 -10.72
C LYS A 95 18.77 -2.93 -10.02
N GLN A 96 19.05 -4.04 -10.69
CA GLN A 96 19.96 -5.08 -10.22
C GLN A 96 20.89 -5.53 -11.37
N PRO A 97 22.00 -6.24 -11.08
CA PRO A 97 22.82 -6.82 -12.14
C PRO A 97 21.99 -7.67 -13.12
N GLN A 98 22.28 -7.57 -14.42
CA GLN A 98 21.52 -8.25 -15.47
C GLN A 98 21.39 -9.77 -15.23
N THR A 99 22.43 -10.41 -14.70
CA THR A 99 22.42 -11.83 -14.33
C THR A 99 21.37 -12.15 -13.26
N ARG A 100 21.17 -11.24 -12.31
CA ARG A 100 20.13 -11.34 -11.28
C ARG A 100 18.75 -11.12 -11.87
N ILE A 101 18.58 -10.13 -12.75
CA ILE A 101 17.32 -9.86 -13.45
C ILE A 101 16.90 -11.06 -14.30
N ASP A 102 17.81 -11.65 -15.06
CA ASP A 102 17.53 -12.83 -15.89
C ASP A 102 17.07 -14.03 -15.03
N TYR A 103 17.72 -14.24 -13.89
CA TYR A 103 17.28 -15.24 -12.90
C TYR A 103 15.87 -14.94 -12.35
N LEU A 104 15.60 -13.69 -11.96
CA LEU A 104 14.30 -13.30 -11.42
C LEU A 104 13.18 -13.43 -12.44
N ILE A 105 13.45 -13.11 -13.72
CA ILE A 105 12.52 -13.34 -14.83
C ILE A 105 12.18 -14.81 -14.94
N ALA A 106 13.18 -15.70 -14.98
CA ALA A 106 12.95 -17.14 -15.08
C ALA A 106 12.12 -17.65 -13.88
N LYS A 107 12.50 -17.27 -12.66
CA LYS A 107 11.81 -17.62 -11.42
C LYS A 107 10.34 -17.17 -11.43
N TYR A 108 10.08 -15.89 -11.71
CA TYR A 108 8.73 -15.35 -11.59
C TYR A 108 7.84 -15.70 -12.77
N ARG A 109 8.37 -15.93 -13.97
CA ARG A 109 7.58 -16.48 -15.08
C ARG A 109 7.04 -17.86 -14.79
N GLN A 110 7.79 -18.67 -14.04
CA GLN A 110 7.36 -20.01 -13.62
C GLN A 110 6.29 -19.93 -12.50
N ALA A 111 6.44 -18.98 -11.58
CA ALA A 111 5.54 -18.85 -10.43
C ALA A 111 4.26 -18.06 -10.72
N ALA A 112 4.25 -17.19 -11.75
CA ALA A 112 3.14 -16.29 -12.02
C ALA A 112 1.88 -17.04 -12.50
N LYS A 113 0.75 -16.68 -11.89
CA LYS A 113 -0.60 -17.16 -12.26
C LYS A 113 -1.17 -16.36 -13.43
N TYR A 114 -0.83 -15.08 -13.52
CA TYR A 114 -1.25 -14.19 -14.61
C TYR A 114 -0.07 -13.39 -15.14
N LYS A 115 -0.11 -13.05 -16.43
CA LYS A 115 0.97 -12.37 -17.14
C LYS A 115 0.41 -11.26 -18.02
N PHE A 116 0.96 -10.06 -17.90
CA PHE A 116 0.61 -8.91 -18.72
C PHE A 116 1.88 -8.20 -19.24
N ARG A 117 1.67 -7.21 -20.11
CA ARG A 117 2.72 -6.37 -20.70
C ARG A 117 2.31 -4.91 -20.56
N GLY A 118 3.18 -4.11 -19.95
CA GLY A 118 2.89 -2.72 -19.59
C GLY A 118 1.56 -2.54 -18.87
N GLY A 119 0.97 -1.36 -18.98
CA GLY A 119 -0.38 -1.06 -18.52
C GLY A 119 -0.47 -0.84 -17.00
N ASN A 120 -1.69 -0.70 -16.51
CA ASN A 120 -2.01 -0.56 -15.08
C ASN A 120 -3.21 -1.43 -14.70
N THR A 121 -3.60 -1.39 -13.43
CA THR A 121 -4.71 -2.22 -12.91
C THR A 121 -6.03 -2.05 -13.67
N ASN A 122 -6.37 -0.83 -14.11
CA ASN A 122 -7.61 -0.56 -14.84
C ASN A 122 -7.60 -1.20 -16.23
N GLU A 123 -6.47 -1.24 -16.90
CA GLU A 123 -6.34 -1.91 -18.19
C GLU A 123 -6.31 -3.44 -18.05
N HIS A 124 -5.75 -3.95 -16.96
CA HIS A 124 -5.59 -5.39 -16.74
C HIS A 124 -6.88 -6.09 -16.34
N ILE A 125 -7.72 -5.44 -15.54
CA ILE A 125 -9.02 -5.98 -15.12
C ILE A 125 -10.01 -6.10 -16.29
N GLU A 126 -9.89 -5.24 -17.31
CA GLU A 126 -10.75 -5.25 -18.49
C GLU A 126 -10.41 -6.37 -19.50
N LYS A 127 -9.25 -7.01 -19.36
CA LYS A 127 -8.86 -8.12 -20.23
C LYS A 127 -9.69 -9.38 -19.90
N PRO A 128 -9.84 -10.32 -20.86
CA PRO A 128 -10.49 -11.60 -20.59
C PRO A 128 -9.79 -12.35 -19.44
N ASN A 129 -10.55 -12.72 -18.40
CA ASN A 129 -10.01 -13.28 -17.15
C ASN A 129 -8.97 -12.38 -16.46
N GLY A 130 -9.11 -11.07 -16.66
CA GLY A 130 -8.30 -10.04 -16.05
C GLY A 130 -8.37 -10.08 -14.53
N VAL A 131 -7.25 -9.72 -13.91
CA VAL A 131 -7.13 -9.56 -12.47
C VAL A 131 -6.57 -8.18 -12.17
N PRO A 132 -6.95 -7.55 -11.06
CA PRO A 132 -6.34 -6.33 -10.61
C PRO A 132 -4.84 -6.54 -10.37
N THR A 133 -4.05 -5.56 -10.77
CA THR A 133 -2.61 -5.55 -10.60
C THR A 133 -2.23 -4.38 -9.71
N THR A 134 -1.48 -3.41 -10.22
CA THR A 134 -1.02 -2.24 -9.48
C THR A 134 -0.87 -1.07 -10.45
N PHE A 135 -0.91 0.15 -9.95
CA PHE A 135 -0.42 1.32 -10.67
C PHE A 135 1.11 1.43 -10.50
N PHE A 136 1.79 2.15 -11.37
CA PHE A 136 3.23 2.37 -11.27
C PHE A 136 3.57 3.48 -10.25
N HIS A 137 3.27 3.25 -8.97
CA HIS A 137 3.43 4.24 -7.89
C HIS A 137 4.89 4.72 -7.69
N THR A 138 5.87 3.93 -8.12
CA THR A 138 7.30 4.28 -8.13
C THR A 138 7.79 4.88 -9.47
N SER A 139 6.88 5.30 -10.35
CA SER A 139 7.21 6.03 -11.58
C SER A 139 7.92 7.35 -11.26
N ASP A 140 8.84 7.75 -12.13
CA ASP A 140 9.41 9.11 -12.08
C ASP A 140 8.47 10.13 -12.77
N ASP A 141 7.45 9.65 -13.49
CA ASP A 141 6.37 10.46 -14.05
C ASP A 141 5.24 10.60 -13.02
N ALA A 142 5.01 11.83 -12.56
CA ALA A 142 3.96 12.15 -11.59
C ALA A 142 2.55 12.23 -12.19
N THR A 143 2.44 12.17 -13.51
CA THR A 143 1.18 12.33 -14.26
C THR A 143 0.67 11.03 -14.86
N ASP A 144 1.57 10.08 -15.11
CA ASP A 144 1.23 8.76 -15.63
C ASP A 144 1.80 7.64 -14.74
N ASN A 145 0.88 6.89 -14.12
CA ASN A 145 1.19 5.74 -13.29
C ASN A 145 1.01 4.42 -14.07
N THR A 146 1.28 4.42 -15.37
CA THR A 146 1.17 3.25 -16.23
C THR A 146 2.54 2.63 -16.47
N PHE A 147 2.65 1.30 -16.41
CA PHE A 147 3.91 0.64 -16.76
C PHE A 147 4.14 0.73 -18.27
N PRO A 148 5.35 1.13 -18.71
CA PRO A 148 5.72 1.03 -20.10
C PRO A 148 5.64 -0.41 -20.64
N PHE A 149 5.41 -0.56 -21.95
CA PHE A 149 5.13 -1.86 -22.58
C PHE A 149 6.26 -2.90 -22.43
N ASP A 150 7.49 -2.46 -22.20
CA ASP A 150 8.65 -3.33 -22.02
C ASP A 150 8.69 -4.04 -20.65
N TYR A 151 7.88 -3.60 -19.68
CA TYR A 151 7.66 -4.34 -18.45
C TYR A 151 6.80 -5.57 -18.69
N GLU A 152 7.25 -6.69 -18.15
CA GLU A 152 6.43 -7.89 -17.97
C GLU A 152 5.83 -7.87 -16.57
N ILE A 153 4.51 -7.83 -16.48
CA ILE A 153 3.78 -7.83 -15.21
C ILE A 153 3.40 -9.27 -14.88
N LEU A 154 3.92 -9.77 -13.77
CA LEU A 154 3.83 -11.16 -13.34
C LEU A 154 3.09 -11.22 -12.00
N VAL A 155 1.82 -11.61 -12.05
CA VAL A 155 0.95 -11.69 -10.86
C VAL A 155 1.15 -13.05 -10.21
N LEU A 156 1.58 -13.07 -8.96
CA LEU A 156 1.86 -14.29 -8.20
C LEU A 156 0.61 -14.77 -7.45
N GLY A 157 -0.21 -13.84 -6.99
CA GLY A 157 -1.51 -14.12 -6.39
C GLY A 157 -2.47 -12.97 -6.59
N ALA A 158 -3.74 -13.31 -6.73
CA ALA A 158 -4.86 -12.39 -6.69
C ALA A 158 -6.02 -13.11 -6.00
N SER A 159 -6.67 -12.44 -5.06
CA SER A 159 -7.79 -12.98 -4.28
C SER A 159 -8.96 -12.03 -4.39
N ASP A 160 -10.04 -12.50 -5.01
CA ASP A 160 -11.30 -11.77 -5.07
C ASP A 160 -12.05 -11.95 -3.75
N ARG A 161 -12.33 -10.84 -3.05
CA ARG A 161 -13.20 -10.82 -1.86
C ARG A 161 -14.52 -10.06 -2.12
N GLY A 162 -14.77 -9.74 -3.38
CA GLY A 162 -15.95 -9.04 -3.84
C GLY A 162 -17.16 -9.96 -3.98
N SER A 163 -18.25 -9.38 -4.47
CA SER A 163 -19.46 -10.14 -4.81
C SER A 163 -19.51 -10.43 -6.30
N LYS A 164 -20.45 -11.28 -6.74
CA LYS A 164 -20.62 -11.62 -8.16
C LYS A 164 -20.79 -10.38 -9.05
N ASP A 165 -21.46 -9.35 -8.53
CA ASP A 165 -21.76 -8.11 -9.25
C ASP A 165 -20.68 -7.03 -9.03
N PHE A 166 -19.82 -7.21 -8.02
CA PHE A 166 -18.73 -6.30 -7.64
C PHE A 166 -17.44 -7.07 -7.40
N LYS A 167 -16.95 -7.74 -8.44
CA LYS A 167 -15.67 -8.46 -8.38
C LYS A 167 -14.54 -7.52 -8.01
N TRP A 168 -13.56 -8.05 -7.28
CA TRP A 168 -12.35 -7.36 -6.83
C TRP A 168 -12.56 -6.27 -5.79
N ASN A 169 -13.80 -5.98 -5.41
CA ASN A 169 -14.04 -5.14 -4.25
C ASN A 169 -13.46 -5.81 -3.00
N HIS A 170 -12.67 -5.05 -2.23
CA HIS A 170 -11.94 -5.56 -1.08
C HIS A 170 -10.93 -6.69 -1.34
N GLY A 171 -10.48 -6.84 -2.59
CA GLY A 171 -9.55 -7.89 -3.00
C GLY A 171 -8.11 -7.62 -2.60
N ASP A 172 -7.23 -8.55 -2.96
CA ASP A 172 -5.79 -8.35 -2.89
C ASP A 172 -5.11 -8.91 -4.15
N SER A 173 -3.96 -8.35 -4.51
CA SER A 173 -3.04 -9.01 -5.41
C SER A 173 -1.60 -8.59 -5.15
N TYR A 174 -0.67 -9.42 -5.62
CA TYR A 174 0.76 -9.18 -5.45
C TYR A 174 1.56 -9.84 -6.56
N GLY A 175 2.73 -9.26 -6.83
CA GLY A 175 3.63 -9.79 -7.83
C GLY A 175 4.82 -8.90 -8.13
N VAL A 176 5.33 -9.03 -9.36
CA VAL A 176 6.46 -8.24 -9.84
C VAL A 176 6.17 -7.66 -11.23
N ALA A 177 6.75 -6.51 -11.53
CA ALA A 177 6.92 -6.01 -12.89
C ALA A 177 8.41 -6.00 -13.21
N ILE A 178 8.83 -6.59 -14.33
CA ILE A 178 10.25 -6.70 -14.67
C ILE A 178 10.50 -6.15 -16.06
N ASN A 179 11.45 -5.24 -16.16
CA ASN A 179 11.98 -4.75 -17.43
C ASN A 179 13.40 -5.29 -17.62
N ARG A 180 13.53 -6.27 -18.52
CA ARG A 180 14.82 -6.89 -18.81
C ARG A 180 15.83 -5.90 -19.40
N ARG A 181 15.37 -4.96 -20.23
CA ARG A 181 16.23 -4.03 -20.98
C ARG A 181 16.91 -3.02 -20.06
N THR A 182 16.17 -2.52 -19.07
CA THR A 182 16.69 -1.53 -18.12
C THR A 182 17.24 -2.17 -16.84
N SER A 183 17.29 -3.51 -16.79
CA SER A 183 17.73 -4.27 -15.62
C SER A 183 16.92 -3.92 -14.35
N GLU A 184 15.62 -3.69 -14.51
CA GLU A 184 14.76 -3.16 -13.45
C GLU A 184 13.68 -4.16 -13.03
N ILE A 185 13.41 -4.20 -11.73
CA ILE A 185 12.31 -4.93 -11.13
C ILE A 185 11.53 -4.05 -10.16
N VAL A 186 10.21 -4.17 -10.19
CA VAL A 186 9.27 -3.58 -9.25
C VAL A 186 8.55 -4.71 -8.53
N TYR A 187 8.73 -4.79 -7.22
CA TYR A 187 7.95 -5.66 -6.35
C TYR A 187 6.72 -4.89 -5.90
N TRP A 188 5.55 -5.52 -5.94
CA TRP A 188 4.33 -4.88 -5.52
C TRP A 188 3.41 -5.82 -4.73
N ALA A 189 2.63 -5.23 -3.83
CA ALA A 189 1.49 -5.84 -3.17
C ALA A 189 0.44 -4.75 -2.93
N GLU A 190 -0.83 -5.06 -3.22
CA GLU A 190 -1.96 -4.18 -2.95
C GLU A 190 -3.10 -4.93 -2.28
N GLU A 191 -3.77 -4.26 -1.35
CA GLU A 191 -5.04 -4.71 -0.75
C GLU A 191 -6.05 -3.57 -0.90
N TRP A 192 -7.21 -3.82 -1.50
CA TRP A 192 -8.27 -2.81 -1.70
C TRP A 192 -9.45 -3.07 -0.76
#